data_AF-A0A2E4AB09-F1
#
_entry.id   AF-A0A2E4AB09-F1
#
_cell.length_a   1.000
_cell.length_b   1.000
_cell.length_c   1.000
_cell.angle_alpha   90.00
_cell.angle_beta   90.00
_cell.angle_gamma   90.00
#
_symmetry.space_group_name_H-M   'P 1'
#
loop_
_entity.id
_entity.type
_entity.pdbx_description
1 polymer ?
#
loop_
_entity_poly.entity_id
_entity_poly.type
_entity_poly.pdbx_seq_one_letter_code
_entity_poly.pdbx_strand_id
1 'polypeptide(L)'
;MQIPGFSGKASGRVFGGFQLPVGEFIPAAGQGAIAIEALSDDPVLEIISKINHQETEECIAVERDFLRLLGAGCDTPVGVYASILPSKDEIKVQAVVFDEMDITSEPKTGSLIVQRGALDRVASDLLMHMQINT
;
A
#
# COMPACT_ATOMS: atom_id res chain seq x y z
N MET A 1 4.78 -15.70 -19.39
CA MET A 1 3.63 -15.24 -18.58
C MET A 1 2.83 -14.25 -19.42
N GLN A 2 1.55 -14.51 -19.69
CA GLN A 2 0.72 -13.69 -20.57
C GLN A 2 -0.23 -12.89 -19.69
N ILE A 3 0.11 -11.63 -19.41
CA ILE A 3 -0.73 -10.75 -18.58
C ILE A 3 -1.86 -10.23 -19.48
N PRO A 4 -3.15 -10.40 -19.12
CA PRO A 4 -4.26 -9.93 -19.95
C PRO A 4 -4.20 -8.40 -20.05
N GLY A 5 -4.01 -7.92 -21.28
CA GLY A 5 -4.00 -6.50 -21.56
C GLY A 5 -5.41 -5.94 -21.78
N PHE A 6 -5.61 -4.68 -21.46
CA PHE A 6 -6.75 -3.89 -21.91
C PHE A 6 -6.31 -2.92 -23.01
N SER A 7 -7.25 -2.53 -23.86
CA SER A 7 -7.06 -1.40 -24.77
C SER A 7 -8.34 -0.60 -24.91
N GLY A 8 -8.20 0.71 -25.16
CA GLY A 8 -9.31 1.63 -25.32
C GLY A 8 -8.93 2.79 -26.23
N LYS A 9 -9.92 3.62 -26.58
CA LYS A 9 -9.74 4.84 -27.37
C LYS A 9 -10.30 6.02 -26.62
N ALA A 10 -9.51 7.07 -26.44
CA ALA A 10 -9.93 8.34 -25.87
C ALA A 10 -9.27 9.49 -26.64
N SER A 11 -10.05 10.52 -26.99
CA SER A 11 -9.57 11.70 -27.73
C SER A 11 -8.74 11.38 -28.98
N GLY A 12 -9.15 10.36 -29.75
CA GLY A 12 -8.46 9.93 -30.97
C GLY A 12 -7.17 9.11 -30.74
N ARG A 13 -6.77 8.85 -29.50
CA ARG A 13 -5.59 8.03 -29.15
C ARG A 13 -6.02 6.65 -28.70
N VAL A 14 -5.30 5.63 -29.16
CA VAL A 14 -5.40 4.27 -28.61
C VAL A 14 -4.52 4.21 -27.38
N PHE A 15 -5.06 3.76 -26.26
CA PHE A 15 -4.28 3.37 -25.09
C PHE A 15 -4.43 1.87 -24.90
N GLY A 16 -3.38 1.25 -24.38
CA GLY A 16 -3.39 -0.13 -23.95
C GLY A 16 -2.49 -0.30 -22.74
N GLY A 17 -2.75 -1.33 -21.95
CA GLY A 17 -1.98 -1.62 -20.75
C GLY A 17 -2.23 -3.04 -20.30
N PHE A 18 -1.45 -3.50 -19.35
CA PHE A 18 -1.62 -4.79 -18.70
C PHE A 18 -1.41 -4.60 -17.20
N GLN A 19 -2.07 -5.41 -16.38
CA GLN A 19 -1.97 -5.28 -14.93
C GLN A 19 -0.76 -6.05 -14.41
N LEU A 20 0.18 -5.35 -13.79
CA LEU A 20 1.29 -6.01 -13.12
C LEU A 20 0.77 -6.74 -11.86
N PRO A 21 1.12 -8.03 -11.66
CA PRO A 21 0.77 -8.73 -10.44
C PRO A 21 1.44 -8.07 -9.23
N VAL A 22 0.73 -7.97 -8.11
CA VAL A 22 1.25 -7.38 -6.86
C VAL A 22 2.51 -8.13 -6.37
N GLY A 23 2.63 -9.43 -6.62
CA GLY A 23 3.83 -10.20 -6.28
C GLY A 23 5.07 -9.85 -7.10
N GLU A 24 4.92 -9.18 -8.24
CA GLU A 24 6.02 -8.74 -9.12
C GLU A 24 6.27 -7.23 -9.01
N PHE A 25 5.19 -6.45 -8.83
CA PHE A 25 5.25 -5.00 -8.74
C PHE A 25 4.36 -4.54 -7.58
N ILE A 26 4.97 -4.42 -6.40
CA ILE A 26 4.26 -3.93 -5.21
C ILE A 26 3.98 -2.42 -5.40
N PRO A 27 2.73 -1.97 -5.30
CA PRO A 27 2.36 -0.57 -5.42
C PRO A 27 3.05 0.36 -4.41
N ALA A 28 3.07 1.64 -4.73
CA ALA A 28 3.39 2.67 -3.74
C ALA A 28 2.30 2.71 -2.64
N ALA A 29 2.67 3.09 -1.43
CA ALA A 29 1.73 3.24 -0.32
C ALA A 29 0.58 4.18 -0.72
N GLY A 30 -0.65 3.70 -0.58
CA GLY A 30 -1.88 4.41 -0.92
C GLY A 30 -2.12 4.67 -2.39
N GLN A 31 -1.44 3.98 -3.30
CA GLN A 31 -1.73 4.06 -4.72
C GLN A 31 -3.19 3.70 -5.01
N GLY A 32 -3.94 4.65 -5.59
CA GLY A 32 -5.35 4.49 -5.94
C GLY A 32 -6.34 4.89 -4.84
N ALA A 33 -5.86 5.24 -3.65
CA ALA A 33 -6.70 5.82 -2.60
C ALA A 33 -6.80 7.36 -2.74
N ILE A 34 -7.92 7.92 -2.28
CA ILE A 34 -8.12 9.36 -2.17
C ILE A 34 -8.17 9.70 -0.68
N ALA A 35 -7.25 10.56 -0.24
CA ALA A 35 -7.27 11.13 1.11
C ALA A 35 -8.01 12.47 1.11
N ILE A 36 -8.82 12.71 2.13
CA ILE A 36 -9.46 13.99 2.39
C ILE A 36 -8.99 14.47 3.75
N GLU A 37 -8.41 15.66 3.80
CA GLU A 37 -7.96 16.30 5.03
C GLU A 37 -8.89 17.45 5.41
N ALA A 38 -9.20 17.56 6.70
CA ALA A 38 -10.01 18.63 7.27
C ALA A 38 -9.45 19.01 8.65
N LEU A 39 -9.82 20.19 9.14
CA LEU A 39 -9.49 20.59 10.51
C LEU A 39 -10.22 19.68 11.51
N SER A 40 -9.56 19.44 12.66
CA SER A 40 -10.18 18.75 13.77
C SER A 40 -11.45 19.48 14.23
N ASP A 41 -12.47 18.71 14.59
CA ASP A 41 -13.78 19.19 15.06
C ASP A 41 -14.61 20.01 14.05
N ASP A 42 -14.22 20.03 12.76
CA ASP A 42 -15.03 20.66 11.71
C ASP A 42 -16.30 19.82 11.41
N PRO A 43 -17.50 20.43 11.31
CA PRO A 43 -18.73 19.71 10.97
C PRO A 43 -18.68 18.91 9.66
N VAL A 44 -17.76 19.23 8.74
CA VAL A 44 -17.55 18.47 7.49
C VAL A 44 -17.13 17.02 7.74
N LEU A 45 -16.56 16.71 8.91
CA LEU A 45 -16.17 15.35 9.31
C LEU A 45 -17.38 14.38 9.32
N GLU A 46 -18.58 14.87 9.64
CA GLU A 46 -19.80 14.06 9.56
C GLU A 46 -20.17 13.68 8.11
N ILE A 47 -19.79 14.52 7.14
CA ILE A 47 -20.02 14.25 5.72
C ILE A 47 -18.94 13.30 5.20
N ILE A 48 -17.67 13.56 5.56
CA ILE A 48 -16.53 12.72 5.17
C ILE A 48 -16.70 11.28 5.67
N SER A 49 -17.15 11.10 6.92
CA SER A 49 -17.38 9.76 7.48
C SER A 49 -18.38 8.91 6.69
N LYS A 50 -19.35 9.54 6.00
CA LYS A 50 -20.36 8.84 5.18
C LYS A 50 -19.81 8.32 3.85
N ILE A 51 -18.73 8.92 3.34
CA ILE A 51 -18.09 8.50 2.09
C ILE A 51 -16.81 7.70 2.33
N ASN A 52 -16.38 7.58 3.59
CA ASN A 52 -15.21 6.80 3.95
C ASN A 52 -15.45 5.30 3.76
N HIS A 53 -14.43 4.61 3.26
CA HIS A 53 -14.45 3.16 3.11
C HIS A 53 -13.51 2.53 4.13
N GLN A 54 -14.07 2.00 5.21
CA GLN A 54 -13.33 1.51 6.39
C GLN A 54 -12.23 0.49 6.03
N GLU A 55 -12.52 -0.45 5.14
CA GLU A 55 -11.55 -1.47 4.71
C GLU A 55 -10.35 -0.83 3.98
N THR A 56 -10.58 0.24 3.20
CA THR A 56 -9.49 0.98 2.55
C THR A 56 -8.70 1.76 3.57
N GLU A 57 -9.37 2.46 4.50
CA GLU A 57 -8.70 3.22 5.56
C GLU A 57 -7.75 2.34 6.39
N GLU A 58 -8.19 1.15 6.80
CA GLU A 58 -7.37 0.20 7.55
C GLU A 58 -6.12 -0.24 6.77
N CYS A 59 -6.26 -0.59 5.48
CA CYS A 59 -5.12 -0.93 4.64
C CYS A 59 -4.13 0.24 4.53
N ILE A 60 -4.64 1.45 4.28
CA ILE A 60 -3.83 2.66 4.09
C ILE A 60 -3.12 3.04 5.39
N ALA A 61 -3.77 2.87 6.54
CA ALA A 61 -3.16 3.11 7.84
C ALA A 61 -1.92 2.23 8.03
N VAL A 62 -2.04 0.92 7.74
CA VAL A 62 -0.92 -0.04 7.82
C VAL A 62 0.21 0.33 6.85
N GLU A 63 -0.11 0.66 5.60
CA GLU A 63 0.88 1.07 4.59
C GLU A 63 1.62 2.35 5.01
N ARG A 64 0.90 3.34 5.54
CA ARG A 64 1.49 4.61 5.98
C ARG A 64 2.32 4.45 7.24
N ASP A 65 1.89 3.62 8.19
CA ASP A 65 2.69 3.31 9.38
C ASP A 65 3.99 2.59 9.02
N PHE A 66 3.98 1.71 8.02
CA PHE A 66 5.20 1.10 7.49
C PHE A 66 6.19 2.14 6.97
N LEU A 67 5.74 3.08 6.13
CA LEU A 67 6.60 4.17 5.64
C LEU A 67 7.13 5.04 6.78
N ARG A 68 6.27 5.38 7.75
CA ARG A 68 6.62 6.21 8.90
C ARG A 68 7.71 5.57 9.75
N LEU A 69 7.60 4.26 10.03
CA LEU A 69 8.60 3.53 10.81
C LEU A 69 9.89 3.32 10.03
N LEU A 70 9.81 3.05 8.73
CA LEU A 70 10.99 2.93 7.86
C LEU A 70 11.77 4.25 7.75
N GLY A 71 11.13 5.40 8.07
CA GLY A 71 11.71 6.71 7.84
C GLY A 71 11.77 7.07 6.35
N ALA A 72 10.93 6.44 5.53
CA ALA A 72 10.92 6.62 4.08
C ALA A 72 10.38 7.99 3.67
N GLY A 73 11.10 8.64 2.75
CA GLY A 73 10.67 9.86 2.07
C GLY A 73 9.87 9.57 0.80
N CYS A 74 9.44 10.62 0.10
CA CYS A 74 8.76 10.49 -1.20
C CYS A 74 9.67 9.96 -2.32
N ASP A 75 10.99 10.05 -2.12
CA ASP A 75 12.06 9.61 -3.02
C ASP A 75 12.60 8.22 -2.67
N THR A 76 12.18 7.64 -1.53
CA THR A 76 12.62 6.30 -1.13
C THR A 76 11.99 5.24 -2.05
N PRO A 77 12.78 4.34 -2.65
CA PRO A 77 12.30 3.29 -3.53
C PRO A 77 11.69 2.16 -2.69
N VAL A 78 10.44 2.35 -2.27
CA VAL A 78 9.68 1.43 -1.44
C VAL A 78 8.29 1.19 -2.01
N GLY A 79 7.86 -0.06 -1.98
CA GLY A 79 6.48 -0.47 -2.22
C GLY A 79 5.91 -1.12 -0.97
N VAL A 80 4.67 -0.80 -0.62
CA VAL A 80 3.92 -1.47 0.45
C VAL A 80 2.45 -1.50 0.07
N TYR A 81 1.83 -2.67 0.24
CA TYR A 81 0.45 -2.90 -0.14
C TYR A 81 -0.24 -3.81 0.87
N ALA A 82 -1.35 -3.31 1.42
CA ALA A 82 -2.23 -4.02 2.32
C ALA A 82 -3.56 -4.32 1.62
N SER A 83 -4.07 -5.54 1.79
CA SER A 83 -5.33 -5.98 1.16
C SER A 83 -6.14 -6.84 2.12
N ILE A 84 -7.45 -6.59 2.18
CA ILE A 84 -8.39 -7.44 2.91
C ILE A 84 -8.52 -8.77 2.18
N LEU A 85 -8.32 -9.88 2.90
CA LEU A 85 -8.53 -11.23 2.37
C LEU A 85 -10.02 -11.54 2.19
N PRO A 86 -10.39 -12.54 1.36
CA PRO A 86 -11.79 -12.89 1.12
C PRO A 86 -12.61 -13.22 2.38
N SER A 87 -11.96 -13.67 3.46
CA SER A 87 -12.57 -13.90 4.77
C SER A 87 -13.10 -12.62 5.43
N LYS A 88 -12.60 -11.44 5.02
CA LYS A 88 -12.84 -10.13 5.64
C LYS A 88 -12.35 -9.97 7.08
N ASP A 89 -11.74 -10.99 7.66
CA ASP A 89 -11.19 -10.97 9.03
C ASP A 89 -9.69 -10.66 9.04
N GLU A 90 -9.03 -10.82 7.90
CA GLU A 90 -7.58 -10.75 7.78
C GLU A 90 -7.12 -9.73 6.75
N ILE A 91 -5.99 -9.09 7.04
CA ILE A 91 -5.24 -8.24 6.12
C ILE A 91 -3.96 -8.96 5.73
N LYS A 92 -3.71 -9.06 4.43
CA LYS A 92 -2.40 -9.43 3.89
C LYS A 92 -1.62 -8.16 3.57
N VAL A 93 -0.41 -8.05 4.10
CA VAL A 93 0.52 -6.96 3.81
C VAL A 93 1.73 -7.52 3.08
N GLN A 94 2.20 -6.79 2.06
CA GLN A 94 3.39 -7.10 1.29
C GLN A 94 4.22 -5.83 1.15
N ALA A 95 5.54 -5.93 1.31
CA ALA A 95 6.44 -4.81 1.13
C ALA A 95 7.72 -5.21 0.40
N VAL A 96 8.32 -4.22 -0.27
CA VAL A 96 9.62 -4.27 -0.92
C VAL A 96 10.37 -2.98 -0.65
N VAL A 97 11.64 -3.08 -0.24
CA VAL A 97 12.53 -1.94 -0.01
C VAL A 97 13.80 -2.16 -0.82
N PHE A 98 14.10 -1.22 -1.71
CA PHE A 98 15.33 -1.22 -2.50
C PHE A 98 16.41 -0.39 -1.81
N ASP A 99 17.67 -0.74 -2.00
CA ASP A 99 18.80 0.07 -1.53
C ASP A 99 18.99 1.28 -2.45
N GLU A 100 18.90 2.49 -1.89
CA GLU A 100 19.09 3.75 -2.60
C GLU A 100 20.53 3.94 -3.11
N MET A 101 21.51 3.37 -2.41
CA MET A 101 22.93 3.49 -2.75
C MET A 101 23.40 2.38 -3.69
N ASP A 102 22.71 1.23 -3.68
CA ASP A 102 23.02 0.11 -4.55
C ASP A 102 21.74 -0.49 -5.19
N ILE A 103 21.32 0.11 -6.30
CA ILE A 103 20.18 -0.34 -7.09
C ILE A 103 20.35 -1.75 -7.70
N THR A 104 21.55 -2.34 -7.61
CA THR A 104 21.83 -3.69 -8.12
C THR A 104 21.69 -4.77 -7.05
N SER A 105 21.62 -4.37 -5.78
CA SER A 105 21.38 -5.28 -4.66
C SER A 105 19.99 -5.91 -4.71
N GLU A 106 19.87 -7.11 -4.13
CA GLU A 106 18.56 -7.74 -3.98
C GLU A 106 17.69 -6.92 -3.01
N PRO A 107 16.46 -6.56 -3.39
CA PRO A 107 15.60 -5.78 -2.51
C PRO A 107 15.13 -6.64 -1.33
N LYS A 108 14.98 -5.99 -0.18
CA LYS A 108 14.37 -6.62 1.00
C LYS A 108 12.87 -6.74 0.77
N THR A 109 12.34 -7.95 0.91
CA THR A 109 10.90 -8.21 0.72
C THR A 109 10.31 -8.89 1.96
N GLY A 110 9.03 -8.67 2.21
CA GLY A 110 8.32 -9.28 3.33
C GLY A 110 6.83 -9.38 3.08
N SER A 111 6.19 -10.33 3.76
CA SER A 111 4.73 -10.43 3.78
C SER A 111 4.23 -10.98 5.11
N LEU A 112 3.09 -10.46 5.57
CA LEU A 112 2.38 -10.92 6.76
C LEU A 112 0.88 -11.06 6.48
N ILE A 113 0.23 -11.96 7.21
CA ILE A 113 -1.23 -12.03 7.30
C ILE A 113 -1.58 -11.83 8.77
N VAL A 114 -2.45 -10.87 9.03
CA VAL A 114 -2.81 -10.43 10.39
C VAL A 114 -4.32 -10.27 10.51
N GLN A 115 -4.83 -10.39 11.73
CA GLN A 115 -6.25 -10.14 12.00
C GLN A 115 -6.52 -8.62 12.00
N ARG A 116 -7.64 -8.19 11.41
CA ARG A 116 -8.02 -6.77 11.28
C ARG A 116 -8.14 -6.02 12.61
N GLY A 117 -8.31 -6.72 13.73
CA GLY A 117 -8.35 -6.13 15.07
C GLY A 117 -6.99 -5.87 15.72
N ALA A 118 -5.87 -6.24 15.07
CA ALA A 118 -4.52 -6.17 15.64
C ALA A 118 -3.54 -5.46 14.70
N LEU A 119 -3.85 -4.21 14.34
CA LEU A 119 -3.11 -3.45 13.32
C LEU A 119 -1.91 -2.65 13.85
N ASP A 120 -1.83 -2.43 15.16
CA ASP A 120 -0.87 -1.54 15.82
C ASP A 120 0.60 -1.95 15.67
N ARG A 121 0.88 -3.24 15.48
CA ARG A 121 2.25 -3.78 15.36
C ARG A 121 2.61 -4.25 13.97
N VAL A 122 1.68 -4.23 13.03
CA VAL A 122 1.86 -4.87 11.72
C VAL A 122 3.06 -4.31 10.97
N ALA A 123 3.23 -2.99 10.99
CA ALA A 123 4.35 -2.32 10.36
C ALA A 123 5.70 -2.71 11.01
N SER A 124 5.79 -2.67 12.34
CA SER A 124 6.98 -3.06 13.09
C SER A 124 7.34 -4.53 12.88
N ASP A 125 6.35 -5.41 12.97
CA ASP A 125 6.53 -6.85 12.77
C ASP A 125 7.00 -7.12 11.34
N LEU A 126 6.44 -6.45 10.33
CA LEU A 126 6.86 -6.60 8.94
C LEU A 126 8.31 -6.17 8.73
N LEU A 127 8.73 -5.03 9.29
CA LEU A 127 10.11 -4.55 9.21
C LEU A 127 11.10 -5.52 9.87
N MET A 128 10.73 -6.10 11.03
CA MET A 128 11.52 -7.14 11.68
C MET A 128 11.67 -8.39 10.80
N HIS A 129 10.57 -8.86 10.18
CA HIS A 129 10.62 -9.99 9.24
C HIS A 129 11.48 -9.71 8.01
N MET A 130 11.56 -8.45 7.59
CA MET A 130 12.41 -7.98 6.48
C MET A 130 13.87 -7.75 6.91
N GLN A 131 14.23 -7.97 8.18
CA GLN A 131 15.56 -7.70 8.73
C GLN A 131 15.98 -6.22 8.52
N ILE A 132 15.03 -5.31 8.72
CA ILE A 132 15.26 -3.87 8.71
C ILE A 132 15.17 -3.40 10.15
N ASN A 133 16.28 -2.87 10.68
CA ASN A 133 16.31 -2.26 12.00
C ASN A 133 15.88 -0.80 11.85
N THR A 134 14.84 -0.42 12.57
CA THR A 134 14.34 0.96 12.70
C THR A 134 14.58 1.51 14.08
#